data_AF-A0A7K9AIA5-F1
#
_entry.id   AF-A0A7K9AIA5-F1
#
_cell.length_a   1.000
_cell.length_b   1.000
_cell.length_c   1.000
_cell.angle_alpha   90.00
_cell.angle_beta   90.00
_cell.angle_gamma   90.00
#
_symmetry.space_group_name_H-M   'P 1'
#
loop_
_entity.id
_entity.type
_entity.pdbx_description
1 polymer ?
#
loop_
_entity_poly.entity_id
_entity_poly.type
_entity_poly.pdbx_seq_one_letter_code
_entity_poly.pdbx_strand_id
1 'polypeptide(L)'
;RDKYRYFAVLLRDRFDQHKNEKDMVKATELLKAGEEEFWANQHPQPYIFPDSPGGTSYERYECYKLPEWCLDFWHPSEKAMYPDYFAKREQWKKLQLESWDKEIKQLEEETPPDGPKTEALPPARKEGHLPPLWWQYVTRPRESPM
;
A
#
# COMPACT_ATOMS: atom_id res chain seq x y z
N ARG A 1 2.04 21.43 23.10
CA ARG A 1 0.82 21.24 22.27
C ARG A 1 0.20 22.58 21.86
N ASP A 2 0.01 23.51 22.79
CA ASP A 2 -0.72 24.76 22.52
C ASP A 2 0.05 25.73 21.62
N LYS A 3 1.36 25.89 21.85
CA LYS A 3 2.25 26.67 20.96
C LYS A 3 2.22 26.15 19.52
N TYR A 4 2.30 24.83 19.34
CA TYR A 4 2.16 24.21 18.01
C TYR A 4 0.80 24.53 17.40
N ARG A 5 -0.30 24.39 18.16
CA ARG A 5 -1.65 24.66 17.65
C ARG A 5 -1.80 26.10 17.17
N TYR A 6 -1.26 27.07 17.91
CA TYR A 6 -1.27 28.47 17.52
C TYR A 6 -0.56 28.70 16.17
N PHE A 7 0.69 28.27 16.03
CA PHE A 7 1.45 28.46 14.79
C PHE A 7 0.89 27.64 13.61
N ALA A 8 0.33 26.45 13.86
CA ALA A 8 -0.33 25.66 12.83
C ALA A 8 -1.55 26.37 12.25
N VAL A 9 -2.32 27.10 13.07
CA VAL A 9 -3.45 27.91 12.58
C VAL A 9 -2.98 29.10 11.76
N LEU A 10 -1.92 29.81 12.21
CA LEU A 10 -1.33 30.90 11.44
C LEU A 10 -0.78 30.43 10.08
N LEU A 11 -0.11 29.28 10.06
CA LEU A 11 0.39 28.70 8.81
C LEU A 11 -0.77 28.32 7.89
N ARG A 12 -1.84 27.74 8.43
CA ARG A 12 -3.04 27.40 7.65
C ARG A 12 -3.69 28.65 7.04
N ASP A 13 -3.78 29.75 7.79
CA ASP A 13 -4.28 31.03 7.27
C ASP A 13 -3.47 31.52 6.06
N ARG A 14 -2.12 31.42 6.11
CA ARG A 14 -1.26 31.75 4.95
C ARG A 14 -1.60 30.92 3.71
N PHE A 15 -1.89 29.63 3.86
CA PHE A 15 -2.33 28.79 2.75
C PHE A 15 -3.73 29.21 2.25
N ASP A 16 -4.65 29.53 3.15
CA ASP A 16 -6.03 29.89 2.79
C ASP A 16 -6.09 31.25 2.04
N GLN A 17 -5.17 32.19 2.31
CA GLN A 17 -5.06 33.47 1.59
C GLN A 17 -4.84 33.31 0.07
N HIS A 18 -4.11 32.27 -0.35
CA HIS A 18 -3.78 32.01 -1.76
C HIS A 18 -4.56 30.84 -2.38
N LYS A 19 -5.52 30.26 -1.66
CA LYS A 19 -6.30 29.09 -2.10
C LYS A 19 -7.07 29.31 -3.41
N ASN A 20 -7.52 30.54 -3.66
CA ASN A 20 -8.34 30.90 -4.83
C ASN A 20 -7.53 31.54 -5.97
N GLU A 21 -6.21 31.35 -6.00
CA GLU A 21 -5.36 31.80 -7.11
C GLU A 21 -5.72 31.04 -8.39
N LYS A 22 -5.96 31.79 -9.48
CA LYS A 22 -6.38 31.21 -10.78
C LYS A 22 -5.23 31.14 -11.77
N ASP A 23 -4.20 31.94 -11.57
CA ASP A 23 -3.00 31.92 -12.40
C ASP A 23 -2.07 30.78 -11.96
N MET A 24 -1.93 29.77 -12.82
CA MET A 24 -1.11 28.59 -12.55
C MET A 24 0.40 28.90 -12.52
N VAL A 25 0.85 29.94 -13.24
CA VAL A 25 2.26 30.35 -13.20
C VAL A 25 2.56 30.91 -11.82
N LYS A 26 1.74 31.86 -11.38
CA LYS A 26 1.84 32.45 -10.04
C LYS A 26 1.68 31.42 -8.93
N ALA A 27 0.76 30.46 -9.07
CA ALA A 27 0.62 29.37 -8.10
C ALA A 27 1.87 28.49 -7.99
N THR A 28 2.54 28.22 -9.12
CA THR A 28 3.79 27.44 -9.16
C THR A 28 4.96 28.22 -8.56
N GLU A 29 5.05 29.53 -8.82
CA GLU A 29 6.05 30.40 -8.20
C GLU A 29 5.87 30.48 -6.67
N LEU A 30 4.62 30.60 -6.20
CA LEU A 30 4.29 30.57 -4.77
C LEU A 30 4.64 29.22 -4.13
N LEU A 31 4.40 28.10 -4.83
CA LEU A 31 4.78 26.77 -4.36
C LEU A 31 6.29 26.66 -4.21
N LYS A 32 7.05 27.07 -5.23
CA LYS A 32 8.52 27.05 -5.20
C LYS A 32 9.07 27.89 -4.04
N ALA A 33 8.55 29.10 -3.85
CA ALA A 33 8.95 29.97 -2.74
C ALA A 33 8.61 29.33 -1.37
N GLY A 34 7.47 28.64 -1.27
CA GLY A 34 7.08 27.90 -0.07
C GLY A 34 7.98 26.69 0.22
N GLU A 35 8.41 25.96 -0.82
CA GLU A 35 9.36 24.85 -0.68
C GLU A 35 10.75 25.34 -0.25
N GLU A 36 11.23 26.47 -0.79
CA GLU A 36 12.48 27.11 -0.37
C GLU A 36 12.42 27.59 1.10
N GLU A 37 11.30 28.21 1.50
CA GLU A 37 11.07 28.59 2.91
C GLU A 37 11.04 27.37 3.83
N PHE A 38 10.37 26.29 3.42
CA PHE A 38 10.33 25.03 4.18
C PHE A 38 11.73 24.43 4.31
N TRP A 39 12.48 24.35 3.21
CA TRP A 39 13.83 23.77 3.20
C TRP A 39 14.80 24.52 4.13
N ALA A 40 14.73 25.86 4.15
CA ALA A 40 15.57 26.69 5.01
C ALA A 40 15.23 26.56 6.51
N ASN A 41 13.96 26.26 6.83
CA ASN A 41 13.43 26.26 8.21
C ASN A 41 13.10 24.85 8.75
N GLN A 42 13.35 23.79 7.98
CA GLN A 42 13.06 22.42 8.41
C GLN A 42 13.91 22.04 9.64
N HIS A 43 13.33 21.26 10.54
CA HIS A 43 14.06 20.79 11.72
C HIS A 43 15.03 19.67 11.31
N PRO A 44 16.31 19.68 11.75
CA PRO A 44 17.31 18.66 11.37
C PRO A 44 16.91 17.22 11.73
N GLN A 45 16.12 17.06 12.79
CA GLN A 45 15.59 15.77 13.23
C GLN A 45 14.06 15.87 13.36
N PRO A 46 13.30 15.71 12.26
CA PRO A 46 11.85 15.74 12.32
C PRO A 46 11.31 14.59 13.18
N TYR A 47 10.11 14.75 13.71
CA TYR A 47 9.40 13.64 14.35
C TYR A 47 8.94 12.66 13.26
N ILE A 48 9.44 11.43 13.32
CA ILE A 48 9.08 10.33 12.43
C ILE A 48 8.30 9.30 13.26
N PHE A 49 7.15 8.86 12.77
CA PHE A 49 6.39 7.82 13.46
C PHE A 49 7.20 6.51 13.50
N PRO A 50 7.09 5.72 14.58
CA PRO A 50 7.95 4.54 14.75
C PRO A 50 7.94 3.57 13.56
N ASP A 51 6.77 3.34 12.96
CA ASP A 51 6.58 2.37 11.86
C ASP A 51 6.72 3.00 10.46
N SER A 52 6.91 4.32 10.36
CA SER A 52 7.19 4.98 9.08
C SER A 52 8.65 4.79 8.66
N PRO A 53 8.99 4.88 7.37
CA PRO A 53 10.39 4.85 6.92
C PRO A 53 11.26 5.85 7.68
N GLY A 54 12.41 5.39 8.20
CA GLY A 54 13.30 6.19 9.07
C GLY A 54 12.89 6.25 10.55
N GLY A 55 11.77 5.62 10.92
CA GLY A 55 11.31 5.49 12.29
C GLY A 55 12.07 4.42 13.07
N THR A 56 11.91 4.41 14.39
CA THR A 56 12.67 3.54 15.31
C THR A 56 12.22 2.07 15.31
N SER A 57 11.07 1.75 14.73
CA SER A 57 10.54 0.38 14.58
C SER A 57 10.22 0.04 13.13
N TYR A 58 10.69 0.84 12.17
CA TYR A 58 10.54 0.54 10.76
C TYR A 58 11.14 -0.83 10.45
N GLU A 59 10.36 -1.68 9.77
CA GLU A 59 10.73 -3.06 9.41
C GLU A 59 11.12 -3.98 10.58
N ARG A 60 10.85 -3.57 11.83
CA ARG A 60 11.19 -4.37 13.03
C ARG A 60 10.65 -5.78 12.99
N TYR A 61 9.45 -5.96 12.42
CA TYR A 61 8.76 -7.24 12.36
C TYR A 61 8.89 -7.95 11.01
N GLU A 62 9.65 -7.40 10.05
CA GLU A 62 9.77 -7.95 8.71
C GLU A 62 10.40 -9.34 8.72
N CYS A 63 11.34 -9.60 9.64
CA CYS A 63 11.96 -10.92 9.82
C CYS A 63 10.98 -12.03 10.25
N TYR A 64 9.79 -11.68 10.76
CA TYR A 64 8.75 -12.63 11.14
C TYR A 64 7.67 -12.79 10.06
N LYS A 65 7.70 -11.99 9.00
CA LYS A 65 6.74 -12.04 7.90
C LYS A 65 7.12 -13.14 6.91
N LEU A 66 6.88 -14.39 7.31
CA LEU A 66 7.07 -15.53 6.41
C LEU A 66 5.97 -15.55 5.33
N PRO A 67 6.33 -15.75 4.06
CA PRO A 67 5.34 -15.85 3.01
C PRO A 67 4.53 -17.14 3.18
N GLU A 68 3.25 -17.09 2.83
CA GLU A 68 2.32 -18.18 3.10
C GLU A 68 2.74 -19.51 2.45
N TRP A 69 3.38 -19.44 1.27
CA TRP A 69 3.79 -20.62 0.51
C TRP A 69 4.83 -21.47 1.26
N CYS A 70 5.55 -20.91 2.24
CA CYS A 70 6.47 -21.69 3.09
C CYS A 70 5.76 -22.81 3.86
N LEU A 71 4.47 -22.66 4.16
CA LEU A 71 3.67 -23.68 4.86
C LEU A 71 3.46 -24.95 4.03
N ASP A 72 3.65 -24.88 2.71
CA ASP A 72 3.56 -26.05 1.85
C ASP A 72 4.74 -27.02 2.06
N PHE A 73 5.86 -26.54 2.57
CA PHE A 73 7.08 -27.33 2.81
C PHE A 73 7.11 -28.04 4.17
N TRP A 74 6.11 -27.84 5.04
CA TRP A 74 6.04 -28.52 6.33
C TRP A 74 5.91 -30.04 6.19
N HIS A 75 6.49 -30.79 7.12
CA HIS A 75 6.37 -32.24 7.12
C HIS A 75 4.91 -32.67 7.39
N PRO A 76 4.39 -33.76 6.78
CA PRO A 76 3.01 -34.18 6.99
C PRO A 76 2.62 -34.37 8.46
N SER A 77 3.53 -34.80 9.32
CA SER A 77 3.27 -34.91 10.77
C SER A 77 3.02 -33.55 11.44
N GLU A 78 3.68 -32.49 10.97
CA GLU A 78 3.49 -31.13 11.48
C GLU A 78 2.19 -30.55 10.95
N LYS A 79 1.85 -30.81 9.68
CA LYS A 79 0.57 -30.41 9.10
C LYS A 79 -0.62 -31.09 9.79
N ALA A 80 -0.45 -32.37 10.18
CA ALA A 80 -1.47 -33.14 10.91
C ALA A 80 -1.82 -32.54 12.28
N MET A 81 -0.98 -31.65 12.83
CA MET A 81 -1.28 -30.90 14.05
C MET A 81 -2.39 -29.85 13.83
N TYR A 82 -2.58 -29.35 12.60
CA TYR A 82 -3.55 -28.30 12.27
C TYR A 82 -4.49 -28.71 11.12
N PRO A 83 -5.26 -29.80 11.28
CA PRO A 83 -6.02 -30.40 10.18
C PRO A 83 -7.04 -29.44 9.56
N ASP A 84 -7.77 -28.68 10.39
CA ASP A 84 -8.80 -27.75 9.91
C ASP A 84 -8.21 -26.57 9.14
N TYR A 85 -7.04 -26.08 9.55
CA TYR A 85 -6.38 -24.97 8.88
C TYR A 85 -5.90 -25.38 7.50
N PHE A 86 -5.20 -26.51 7.39
CA PHE A 86 -4.72 -27.02 6.11
C PHE A 86 -5.88 -27.43 5.19
N ALA A 87 -6.97 -28.01 5.72
CA ALA A 87 -8.17 -28.30 4.94
C ALA A 87 -8.80 -27.03 4.33
N LYS A 88 -8.89 -25.93 5.10
CA LYS A 88 -9.37 -24.64 4.60
C LYS A 88 -8.41 -24.01 3.59
N ARG A 89 -7.09 -24.11 3.82
CA ARG A 89 -6.06 -23.60 2.92
C ARG A 89 -6.15 -24.23 1.53
N GLU A 90 -6.42 -25.53 1.43
CA GLU A 90 -6.62 -26.19 0.14
C GLU A 90 -7.82 -25.63 -0.65
N GLN A 91 -8.87 -25.17 0.03
CA GLN A 91 -9.99 -24.48 -0.64
C GLN A 91 -9.55 -23.14 -1.26
N TRP A 92 -8.70 -22.38 -0.57
CA TRP A 92 -8.13 -21.13 -1.09
C TRP A 92 -7.18 -21.36 -2.26
N LYS A 93 -6.33 -22.38 -2.20
CA LYS A 93 -5.43 -22.74 -3.31
C LYS A 93 -6.22 -23.20 -4.54
N LYS A 94 -7.28 -23.98 -4.33
CA LYS A 94 -8.20 -24.35 -5.41
C LYS A 94 -8.85 -23.12 -6.05
N LEU A 95 -9.33 -22.18 -5.24
CA LEU A 95 -9.92 -20.94 -5.72
C LEU A 95 -8.92 -20.12 -6.55
N GLN A 96 -7.66 -20.00 -6.11
CA GLN A 96 -6.59 -19.32 -6.84
C GLN A 96 -6.34 -19.97 -8.21
N LEU A 97 -6.26 -21.30 -8.27
CA LEU A 97 -6.05 -22.03 -9.52
C LEU A 97 -7.23 -21.86 -10.49
N GLU A 98 -8.47 -21.89 -9.99
CA GLU A 98 -9.68 -21.71 -10.79
C GLU A 98 -9.86 -20.27 -11.29
N SER A 99 -9.34 -19.28 -10.56
CA SER A 99 -9.44 -17.88 -10.93
C SER A 99 -8.36 -17.45 -11.92
N TRP A 100 -7.16 -18.05 -11.87
CA TRP A 100 -5.99 -17.63 -12.65
C TRP A 100 -6.26 -17.45 -14.15
N ASP A 101 -6.83 -18.46 -14.82
CA ASP A 101 -7.10 -18.36 -16.27
C ASP A 101 -8.12 -17.27 -16.62
N LYS A 102 -9.06 -16.99 -15.71
CA LYS A 102 -10.07 -15.93 -15.90
C LYS A 102 -9.46 -14.55 -15.71
N GLU A 103 -8.56 -14.41 -14.74
CA GLU A 103 -7.81 -13.19 -14.46
C GLU A 103 -6.91 -12.81 -15.64
N ILE A 104 -6.14 -13.77 -16.15
CA ILE A 104 -5.23 -13.53 -17.29
C ILE A 104 -6.00 -13.15 -18.54
N LYS A 105 -7.10 -13.84 -18.87
CA LYS A 105 -7.96 -13.46 -20.00
C LYS A 105 -8.50 -12.05 -19.86
N GLN A 106 -8.96 -11.67 -18.66
CA GLN A 106 -9.43 -10.31 -18.43
C GLN A 106 -8.31 -9.28 -18.63
N LEU A 107 -7.09 -9.58 -18.18
CA LEU A 107 -5.94 -8.71 -18.40
C LEU A 107 -5.59 -8.59 -19.88
N GLU A 108 -5.57 -9.70 -20.63
CA GLU A 108 -5.30 -9.68 -22.07
C GLU A 108 -6.38 -8.91 -22.86
N GLU A 109 -7.65 -9.01 -22.44
CA GLU A 109 -8.78 -8.30 -23.06
C GLU A 109 -8.76 -6.79 -22.74
N GLU A 110 -8.42 -6.39 -21.51
CA GLU A 110 -8.46 -4.98 -21.08
C GLU A 110 -7.13 -4.24 -21.31
N THR A 111 -6.01 -4.95 -21.53
CA THR A 111 -4.71 -4.33 -21.77
C THR A 111 -4.61 -3.83 -23.22
N PRO A 112 -4.22 -2.56 -23.44
CA PRO A 112 -3.97 -2.05 -24.79
C PRO A 112 -2.89 -2.87 -25.53
N PRO A 113 -2.93 -2.95 -26.88
CA PRO A 113 -1.91 -3.68 -27.65
C PRO A 113 -0.47 -3.23 -27.41
N ASP A 114 -0.28 -1.93 -27.12
CA ASP A 114 1.03 -1.35 -26.79
C ASP A 114 1.49 -1.64 -25.35
N GLY A 115 0.75 -2.46 -24.61
CA GLY A 115 0.95 -2.77 -23.21
C GLY A 115 0.18 -1.85 -22.24
N PRO A 116 0.29 -2.11 -20.92
CA PRO A 116 -0.37 -1.30 -19.92
C PRO A 116 0.28 0.08 -19.82
N LYS A 117 -0.55 1.14 -19.82
CA LYS A 117 -0.08 2.53 -19.69
C LYS A 117 0.18 2.95 -18.24
N THR A 118 -0.36 2.19 -17.28
CA THR A 118 -0.32 2.47 -15.84
C THR A 118 -0.26 1.16 -15.06
N GLU A 119 0.17 1.21 -13.80
CA GLU A 119 0.20 0.05 -12.89
C GLU A 119 -1.19 -0.34 -12.32
N ALA A 120 -2.24 0.42 -12.64
CA ALA A 120 -3.59 0.16 -12.14
C ALA A 120 -4.17 -1.15 -12.75
N LEU A 121 -4.45 -2.12 -11.88
CA LEU A 121 -5.14 -3.36 -12.26
C LEU A 121 -6.66 -3.14 -12.30
N PRO A 122 -7.37 -3.72 -13.28
CA PRO A 122 -8.82 -3.60 -13.35
C PRO A 122 -9.51 -4.39 -12.23
N PRO A 123 -10.70 -3.97 -11.77
CA PRO A 123 -11.51 -4.78 -10.86
C PRO A 123 -12.12 -5.98 -11.59
N ALA A 124 -12.60 -6.99 -10.85
CA ALA A 124 -13.40 -8.07 -11.44
C ALA A 124 -14.69 -7.50 -12.08
N ARG A 125 -14.95 -7.86 -13.35
CA ARG A 125 -16.12 -7.34 -14.11
C ARG A 125 -17.36 -8.23 -14.05
N LYS A 126 -17.18 -9.52 -13.77
CA LYS A 126 -18.24 -10.54 -13.85
C LYS A 126 -18.47 -11.14 -12.47
N GLU A 127 -19.72 -11.51 -12.19
CA GLU A 127 -20.07 -12.20 -10.95
C GLU A 127 -19.32 -13.55 -10.87
N GLY A 128 -18.78 -13.87 -9.70
CA GLY A 128 -17.96 -15.07 -9.48
C GLY A 128 -16.53 -15.01 -10.04
N HIS A 129 -16.10 -13.88 -10.63
CA HIS A 129 -14.70 -13.63 -10.93
C HIS A 129 -14.00 -12.94 -9.75
N LEU A 130 -12.71 -13.21 -9.58
CA LEU A 130 -11.85 -12.49 -8.65
C LEU A 130 -11.04 -11.43 -9.39
N PRO A 131 -10.62 -10.34 -8.72
CA PRO A 131 -9.79 -9.32 -9.34
C PRO A 131 -8.45 -9.93 -9.81
N PRO A 132 -7.90 -9.53 -10.97
CA PRO A 132 -6.61 -10.03 -11.42
C PRO A 132 -5.47 -9.79 -10.43
N LEU A 133 -4.58 -10.79 -10.30
CA LEU A 133 -3.37 -10.76 -9.45
C LEU A 133 -3.66 -10.52 -7.97
N TRP A 134 -4.85 -10.90 -7.49
CA TRP A 134 -5.29 -10.64 -6.11
C TRP A 134 -4.48 -11.38 -5.04
N TRP A 135 -3.92 -12.55 -5.35
CA TRP A 135 -3.38 -13.50 -4.36
C TRP A 135 -2.39 -12.85 -3.39
N GLN A 136 -1.33 -12.23 -3.92
CA GLN A 136 -0.26 -11.62 -3.10
C GLN A 136 -0.75 -10.51 -2.18
N TYR A 137 -1.81 -9.79 -2.56
CA TYR A 137 -2.36 -8.71 -1.75
C TYR A 137 -3.24 -9.22 -0.61
N VAL A 138 -3.98 -10.31 -0.87
CA VAL A 138 -4.90 -10.93 0.09
C VAL A 138 -4.16 -11.85 1.05
N THR A 139 -3.14 -12.57 0.58
CA THR A 139 -2.37 -13.51 1.40
C THR A 139 -1.07 -12.93 1.94
N ARG A 140 -0.88 -11.60 1.84
CA ARG A 140 0.27 -10.93 2.44
C ARG A 140 0.40 -11.27 3.93
N PRO A 141 1.62 -11.43 4.45
CA PRO A 141 1.84 -11.58 5.88
C PRO A 141 1.22 -10.42 6.66
N ARG A 142 0.77 -10.69 7.89
CA ARG A 142 0.24 -9.65 8.77
C ARG A 142 1.37 -8.67 9.15
N GLU A 143 1.02 -7.40 9.38
CA GLU A 143 2.01 -6.39 9.78
C GLU A 143 2.66 -6.70 11.14
N SER A 144 1.90 -7.30 12.05
CA SER A 144 2.38 -7.79 13.34
C SER A 144 2.01 -9.27 13.50
N PRO A 145 2.89 -10.20 13.05
CA PRO A 145 2.72 -11.63 13.27
C PRO A 145 3.00 -12.07 14.71
N MET A 146 3.64 -11.21 15.52
CA MET A 146 3.97 -11.40 16.94
C MET A 146 2.85 -10.90 17.86
#